data_AF-A0A8W7PBC6-F1
#
_entry.id   AF-A0A8W7PBC6-F1
#
_cell.length_a   1.000
_cell.length_b   1.000
_cell.length_c   1.000
_cell.angle_alpha   90.00
_cell.angle_beta   90.00
_cell.angle_gamma   90.00
#
_symmetry.space_group_name_H-M   'P 1'
#
loop_
_entity.id
_entity.type
_entity.pdbx_description
1 polymer ?
#
loop_
_entity_poly.entity_id
_entity_poly.type
_entity_poly.pdbx_seq_one_letter_code
_entity_poly.pdbx_strand_id
1 'polypeptide(L)'
;MDMIWLSYRYWLHYAEGSLMPLLVMKLVFSRLGHPPIPWLIRPVAGVIGKGVQKEYLDKQIATHRIYLEQHLNHNPWFAGNQFSAADIQMSFPLEAMAARGGLEGCPNLQGYLQRVHARPAYQRALQQGGPLNILG
;
A
#
# COMPACT_ATOMS: atom_id res chain seq x y z
N MET A 1 18.97 23.10 3.62
CA MET A 1 17.70 22.41 3.92
C MET A 1 18.05 20.97 4.22
N ASP A 2 17.74 20.47 5.41
CA ASP A 2 18.18 19.14 5.84
C ASP A 2 17.57 18.03 4.97
N MET A 3 18.42 17.13 4.48
CA MET A 3 17.99 16.03 3.61
C MET A 3 16.96 15.12 4.28
N ILE A 4 17.07 14.89 5.59
CA ILE A 4 16.14 14.05 6.35
C ILE A 4 14.72 14.64 6.36
N TRP A 5 14.61 15.96 6.57
CA TRP A 5 13.32 16.66 6.56
C TRP A 5 12.62 16.59 5.20
N LEU A 6 13.39 16.67 4.11
CA LEU A 6 12.85 16.53 2.76
C LEU A 6 12.35 15.11 2.48
N SER A 7 13.16 14.09 2.81
CA SER A 7 12.77 12.68 2.67
C SER A 7 11.54 12.36 3.52
N TYR A 8 11.49 12.83 4.76
CA TYR A 8 10.33 12.68 5.63
C TYR A 8 9.05 13.21 4.98
N ARG A 9 9.06 14.47 4.50
CA ARG A 9 7.88 15.08 3.86
C ARG A 9 7.50 14.37 2.57
N TYR A 10 8.49 13.98 1.77
CA TYR A 10 8.26 13.24 0.53
C TYR A 10 7.48 11.95 0.81
N TRP A 11 7.97 11.12 1.72
CA TRP A 11 7.35 9.81 2.00
C TRP A 11 6.00 9.92 2.70
N LEU A 12 5.84 10.91 3.59
CA LEU A 12 4.57 11.19 4.22
C LEU A 12 3.47 11.48 3.19
N HIS A 13 3.75 12.35 2.21
CA HIS A 13 2.79 12.70 1.16
C HIS A 13 2.71 11.65 0.04
N TYR A 14 3.79 10.90 -0.23
CA TYR A 14 3.78 9.82 -1.22
C TYR A 14 2.76 8.74 -0.87
N ALA A 15 2.63 8.40 0.42
CA ALA A 15 1.65 7.44 0.90
C ALA A 15 0.23 7.81 0.45
N GLU A 16 -0.18 9.05 0.71
CA GLU A 16 -1.54 9.55 0.47
C GLU A 16 -1.78 10.01 -0.97
N GLY A 17 -0.79 10.66 -1.58
CA GLY A 17 -0.94 11.34 -2.87
C GLY A 17 -0.56 10.48 -4.07
N SER A 18 0.23 9.42 -3.87
CA SER A 18 0.72 8.57 -4.97
C SER A 18 0.19 7.15 -4.85
N LEU A 19 0.46 6.48 -3.72
CA LEU A 19 0.23 5.04 -3.64
C LEU A 19 -1.21 4.68 -3.23
N MET A 20 -1.73 5.25 -2.15
CA MET A 20 -3.06 4.91 -1.65
C MET A 20 -4.17 5.18 -2.67
N PRO A 21 -4.17 6.26 -3.48
CA PRO A 21 -5.20 6.50 -4.49
C PRO A 21 -5.29 5.36 -5.51
N LEU A 22 -4.15 4.82 -5.97
CA LEU A 22 -4.13 3.67 -6.89
C LEU A 22 -4.71 2.41 -6.24
N LEU A 23 -4.41 2.19 -4.96
CA LEU A 23 -4.90 1.04 -4.21
C LEU A 23 -6.41 1.12 -3.93
N VAL A 24 -6.92 2.31 -3.61
CA VAL A 24 -8.37 2.57 -3.47
C VAL A 24 -9.06 2.40 -4.82
N MET A 25 -8.50 2.97 -5.89
CA MET A 25 -9.03 2.80 -7.24
C MET A 25 -9.11 1.33 -7.63
N LYS A 26 -8.05 0.55 -7.36
CA LYS A 26 -8.03 -0.90 -7.58
C LYS A 26 -9.11 -1.63 -6.78
N LEU A 27 -9.34 -1.25 -5.52
CA LEU A 27 -10.44 -1.78 -4.72
C LEU A 27 -11.81 -1.44 -5.32
N VAL A 28 -12.03 -0.20 -5.77
CA VAL A 28 -13.30 0.19 -6.40
C VAL A 28 -13.55 -0.62 -7.68
N PHE A 29 -12.55 -0.74 -8.55
CA PHE A 29 -12.69 -1.50 -9.80
C PHE A 29 -12.83 -3.01 -9.58
N SER A 30 -12.24 -3.57 -8.52
CA SER A 30 -12.42 -4.99 -8.18
C SER A 30 -13.86 -5.29 -7.77
N ARG A 31 -14.59 -4.31 -7.23
CA ARG A 31 -16.00 -4.44 -6.83
C ARG A 31 -17.00 -4.32 -7.98
N LEU A 32 -16.58 -3.91 -9.20
CA LEU A 32 -17.52 -3.71 -10.31
C LEU A 32 -18.25 -4.97 -10.80
N GLY A 33 -17.76 -6.17 -10.46
CA GLY A 33 -18.44 -7.43 -10.74
C GLY A 33 -19.41 -7.91 -9.64
N HIS A 34 -19.56 -7.15 -8.55
CA HIS A 34 -20.20 -7.59 -7.31
C HIS A 34 -21.43 -6.73 -6.94
N PRO A 35 -22.30 -7.19 -6.03
CA PRO A 35 -23.30 -6.32 -5.40
C PRO A 35 -22.65 -5.06 -4.82
N PRO A 36 -23.30 -3.88 -4.86
CA PRO A 36 -24.72 -3.65 -5.16
C PRO A 36 -25.07 -3.43 -6.65
N ILE A 37 -24.14 -3.61 -7.58
CA ILE A 37 -24.40 -3.38 -9.01
C ILE A 37 -25.57 -4.26 -9.48
N PRO A 38 -26.53 -3.78 -10.29
CA PRO A 38 -27.66 -4.60 -10.75
C PRO A 38 -27.20 -5.81 -11.57
N TRP A 39 -27.79 -6.98 -11.34
CA TRP A 39 -27.36 -8.26 -11.94
C TRP A 39 -27.29 -8.23 -13.47
N LEU A 40 -28.15 -7.44 -14.13
CA LEU A 40 -28.18 -7.29 -15.58
C LEU A 40 -26.89 -6.67 -16.14
N ILE A 41 -26.28 -5.72 -15.44
CA ILE A 41 -25.07 -5.00 -15.90
C ILE A 41 -23.79 -5.52 -15.24
N ARG A 42 -23.89 -6.33 -14.17
CA ARG A 42 -22.74 -6.91 -13.44
C ARG A 42 -21.68 -7.55 -14.34
N PRO A 43 -22.02 -8.39 -15.35
CA PRO A 43 -21.00 -9.04 -16.17
C PRO A 43 -20.16 -8.03 -16.96
N VAL A 44 -20.81 -7.04 -17.58
CA VAL A 44 -20.14 -6.00 -18.38
C VAL A 44 -19.30 -5.10 -17.48
N ALA A 45 -19.85 -4.66 -16.35
CA ALA A 45 -19.12 -3.86 -15.37
C ALA A 45 -17.88 -4.60 -14.84
N GLY A 46 -17.99 -5.90 -14.58
CA GLY A 46 -16.86 -6.75 -14.20
C GLY A 46 -15.78 -6.85 -15.27
N VAL A 47 -16.14 -6.96 -16.56
CA VAL A 47 -15.18 -6.97 -17.67
C VAL A 47 -14.43 -5.63 -17.76
N ILE A 48 -15.15 -4.51 -17.68
CA ILE A 48 -14.54 -3.16 -17.68
C ILE A 48 -13.59 -3.03 -16.48
N GLY A 49 -14.02 -3.43 -15.28
CA GLY A 49 -13.21 -3.36 -14.07
C GLY A 49 -11.93 -4.20 -14.17
N LYS A 50 -11.98 -5.38 -14.78
CA LYS A 50 -10.79 -6.20 -15.05
C LYS A 50 -9.86 -5.54 -16.07
N GLY A 51 -10.42 -4.93 -17.13
CA GLY A 51 -9.65 -4.21 -18.14
C GLY A 51 -8.85 -3.04 -17.56
N VAL A 52 -9.51 -2.18 -16.78
CA VAL A 52 -8.84 -1.03 -16.12
C VAL A 52 -7.77 -1.47 -15.13
N GLN A 53 -8.05 -2.52 -14.35
CA GLN A 53 -7.06 -3.08 -13.43
C GLN A 53 -5.82 -3.57 -14.18
N LYS A 54 -6.00 -4.46 -15.15
CA LYS A 54 -4.89 -5.08 -15.89
C LYS A 54 -4.09 -4.07 -16.71
N GLU A 55 -4.77 -3.21 -17.47
CA GLU A 55 -4.09 -2.36 -18.45
C GLU A 55 -3.50 -1.09 -17.87
N TYR A 56 -3.96 -0.66 -16.68
CA TYR A 56 -3.52 0.59 -16.05
C TYR A 56 -3.06 0.39 -14.60
N LEU A 57 -3.95 -0.04 -13.70
CA LEU A 57 -3.66 0.01 -12.26
C LEU A 57 -2.55 -0.97 -11.85
N ASP A 58 -2.58 -2.19 -12.37
CA ASP A 58 -1.58 -3.22 -12.06
C ASP A 58 -0.19 -2.82 -12.56
N LYS A 59 -0.11 -2.20 -13.73
CA LYS A 59 1.15 -1.68 -14.29
C LYS A 59 1.71 -0.54 -13.43
N GLN A 60 0.87 0.42 -13.03
CA GLN A 60 1.29 1.53 -12.17
C GLN A 60 1.73 1.04 -10.79
N ILE A 61 0.95 0.17 -10.16
CA ILE A 61 1.29 -0.42 -8.86
C ILE A 61 2.59 -1.22 -8.96
N ALA A 62 2.83 -1.96 -10.04
CA ALA A 62 4.09 -2.67 -10.25
C ALA A 62 5.30 -1.74 -10.28
N THR A 63 5.19 -0.57 -10.92
CA THR A 63 6.25 0.44 -10.92
C THR A 63 6.51 0.99 -9.51
N HIS A 64 5.46 1.33 -8.76
CA HIS A 64 5.61 1.75 -7.36
C HIS A 64 6.24 0.67 -6.49
N ARG A 65 5.84 -0.59 -6.68
CA ARG A 65 6.40 -1.75 -5.97
C ARG A 65 7.91 -1.87 -6.21
N ILE A 66 8.36 -1.77 -7.46
CA ILE A 66 9.79 -1.82 -7.80
C ILE A 66 10.54 -0.66 -7.15
N TYR A 67 10.01 0.56 -7.23
CA TYR A 67 10.64 1.75 -6.66
C TYR A 67 10.78 1.65 -5.13
N LEU A 68 9.73 1.20 -4.44
CA LEU A 68 9.73 1.05 -2.98
C LEU A 68 10.64 -0.07 -2.52
N GLU A 69 10.65 -1.20 -3.23
CA GLU A 69 11.55 -2.33 -2.97
C GLU A 69 13.02 -1.89 -3.09
N GLN A 70 13.36 -1.15 -4.15
CA GLN A 70 14.71 -0.59 -4.35
C GLN A 70 15.09 0.43 -3.27
N HIS A 71 14.15 1.27 -2.84
CA HIS A 71 14.39 2.24 -1.77
C HIS A 71 14.74 1.55 -0.44
N LEU A 72 13.94 0.54 -0.06
CA LEU A 72 14.12 -0.20 1.19
C LEU A 72 15.27 -1.20 1.16
N ASN A 73 15.79 -1.54 -0.01
CA ASN A 73 17.05 -2.27 -0.14
C ASN A 73 18.24 -1.46 0.41
N HIS A 74 18.16 -0.13 0.38
CA HIS A 74 19.24 0.76 0.81
C HIS A 74 18.95 1.48 2.13
N ASN A 75 17.69 1.51 2.58
CA ASN A 75 17.26 2.25 3.75
C ASN A 75 16.41 1.37 4.67
N PRO A 76 16.71 1.29 5.98
CA PRO A 76 15.92 0.49 6.91
C PRO A 76 14.52 1.09 7.17
N TRP A 77 14.37 2.41 6.98
CA TRP A 77 13.13 3.17 7.11
C TRP A 77 13.01 4.18 5.96
N PHE A 78 11.81 4.71 5.71
CA PHE A 78 11.58 5.57 4.55
C PHE A 78 12.36 6.89 4.62
N ALA A 79 12.42 7.51 5.80
CA ALA A 79 13.13 8.78 6.02
C ALA A 79 14.61 8.60 6.43
N GLY A 80 15.20 7.42 6.18
CA GLY A 80 16.62 7.12 6.45
C GLY A 80 16.80 6.06 7.52
N ASN A 81 17.71 6.29 8.48
CA ASN A 81 18.10 5.27 9.47
C ASN A 81 17.20 5.19 10.70
N GLN A 82 16.27 6.14 10.88
CA GLN A 82 15.40 6.21 12.03
C GLN A 82 13.93 6.11 11.62
N PHE A 83 13.16 5.39 12.43
CA PHE A 83 11.71 5.33 12.27
C PHE A 83 11.09 6.72 12.46
N SER A 84 10.12 7.06 11.62
CA SER A 84 9.42 8.35 11.66
C SER A 84 7.91 8.20 11.41
N ALA A 85 7.17 9.32 11.49
CA ALA A 85 5.75 9.29 11.11
C ALA A 85 5.54 9.00 9.61
N ALA A 86 6.54 9.20 8.75
CA ALA A 86 6.47 8.77 7.35
C ALA A 86 6.33 7.24 7.24
N ASP A 87 6.97 6.48 8.14
CA ASP A 87 6.84 5.03 8.19
C ASP A 87 5.49 4.58 8.73
N ILE A 88 4.89 5.35 9.65
CA ILE A 88 3.49 5.12 10.06
C ILE A 88 2.59 5.27 8.83
N GLN A 89 2.72 6.37 8.09
CA GLN A 89 1.87 6.65 6.93
C GLN A 89 2.08 5.65 5.79
N MET A 90 3.33 5.31 5.47
CA MET A 90 3.68 4.36 4.42
C MET A 90 3.29 2.92 4.76
N SER A 91 3.17 2.57 6.05
CA SER A 91 2.73 1.23 6.44
C SER A 91 1.34 0.91 5.89
N PHE A 92 0.36 1.82 5.97
CA PHE A 92 -1.02 1.57 5.55
C PHE A 92 -1.19 1.14 4.07
N PRO A 93 -0.68 1.88 3.07
CA PRO A 93 -0.79 1.44 1.69
C PRO A 93 0.03 0.16 1.43
N LEU A 94 1.14 -0.07 2.14
CA LEU A 94 1.89 -1.33 2.02
C LEU A 94 1.14 -2.53 2.61
N GLU A 95 0.47 -2.36 3.75
CA GLU A 95 -0.42 -3.37 4.35
C GLU A 95 -1.57 -3.69 3.39
N ALA A 96 -2.16 -2.66 2.77
CA ALA A 96 -3.21 -2.85 1.77
C ALA A 96 -2.71 -3.54 0.50
N MET A 97 -1.50 -3.24 0.06
CA MET A 97 -0.86 -3.96 -1.04
C MET A 97 -0.60 -5.42 -0.66
N ALA A 98 -0.10 -5.68 0.56
CA ALA A 98 0.17 -7.02 1.09
C ALA A 98 -1.10 -7.87 1.19
N ALA A 99 -2.17 -7.31 1.74
CA ALA A 99 -3.47 -7.98 1.90
C ALA A 99 -4.07 -8.47 0.57
N ARG A 100 -3.64 -7.89 -0.56
CA ARG A 100 -4.07 -8.26 -1.92
C ARG A 100 -3.00 -8.99 -2.73
N GLY A 101 -2.00 -9.58 -2.06
CA GLY A 101 -0.93 -10.37 -2.67
C GLY A 101 0.12 -9.54 -3.44
N GLY A 102 0.12 -8.21 -3.31
CA GLY A 102 0.96 -7.32 -4.10
C GLY A 102 2.45 -7.27 -3.72
N LEU A 103 2.88 -8.03 -2.71
CA LEU A 103 4.28 -8.06 -2.24
C LEU A 103 5.04 -9.32 -2.62
N GLU A 104 4.48 -10.19 -3.46
CA GLU A 104 5.21 -11.35 -3.97
C GLU A 104 6.49 -10.92 -4.71
N GLY A 105 7.62 -11.56 -4.38
CA GLY A 105 8.93 -11.21 -4.93
C GLY A 105 9.54 -9.90 -4.41
N CYS A 106 9.03 -9.33 -3.32
CA CYS A 106 9.53 -8.10 -2.68
C CYS A 106 10.04 -8.34 -1.25
N PRO A 107 11.22 -8.96 -1.10
CA PRO A 107 11.75 -9.30 0.23
C PRO A 107 12.00 -8.08 1.13
N ASN A 108 12.40 -6.92 0.58
CA ASN A 108 12.65 -5.73 1.38
C ASN A 108 11.35 -5.10 1.89
N LEU A 109 10.30 -5.05 1.06
CA LEU A 109 8.97 -4.60 1.49
C LEU A 109 8.36 -5.54 2.54
N GLN A 110 8.50 -6.86 2.35
CA GLN A 110 8.06 -7.84 3.34
C GLN A 110 8.83 -7.70 4.65
N GLY A 111 10.17 -7.58 4.58
CA GLY A 111 11.03 -7.38 5.75
C GLY A 111 10.76 -6.05 6.46
N TYR A 112 10.40 -5.00 5.72
CA TYR A 112 9.96 -3.73 6.29
C TYR A 112 8.66 -3.88 7.09
N LEU A 113 7.62 -4.53 6.54
CA LEU A 113 6.37 -4.74 7.26
C LEU A 113 6.57 -5.59 8.51
N GLN A 114 7.37 -6.66 8.42
CA GLN A 114 7.76 -7.45 9.60
C GLN A 114 8.43 -6.58 10.66
N ARG A 115 9.33 -5.67 10.25
CA ARG A 115 10.00 -4.74 11.16
C ARG A 115 9.02 -3.76 11.79
N VAL A 116 8.02 -3.26 11.06
CA VAL A 116 6.94 -2.41 11.58
C VAL A 116 6.13 -3.17 12.63
N HIS A 117 5.67 -4.39 12.31
CA HIS A 117 4.86 -5.24 13.19
C HIS A 117 5.58 -5.63 14.47
N ALA A 118 6.90 -5.84 14.40
CA ALA A 118 7.72 -6.21 15.55
C ALA A 118 7.89 -5.07 16.57
N ARG A 119 7.50 -3.83 16.25
CA ARG A 119 7.67 -2.69 17.17
C ARG A 119 6.71 -2.80 18.35
N PRO A 120 7.17 -2.65 19.61
CA PRO A 120 6.28 -2.66 20.77
C PRO A 120 5.16 -1.62 20.70
N ALA A 121 5.42 -0.46 20.06
CA ALA A 121 4.40 0.56 19.85
C ALA A 121 3.28 0.11 18.90
N TYR A 122 3.60 -0.67 17.86
CA TYR A 122 2.60 -1.23 16.93
C TYR A 122 1.74 -2.27 17.65
N GLN A 123 2.35 -3.16 18.42
CA GLN A 123 1.63 -4.17 19.21
C GLN A 123 0.69 -3.52 20.24
N ARG A 124 1.13 -2.47 20.93
CA ARG A 124 0.26 -1.70 21.83
C ARG A 124 -0.90 -1.03 21.09
N ALA A 125 -0.65 -0.50 19.88
CA ALA A 125 -1.71 0.08 19.06
C ALA A 125 -2.77 -0.97 18.70
N LEU A 126 -2.38 -2.20 18.35
CA LEU A 126 -3.33 -3.30 18.12
C LEU A 126 -4.09 -3.72 19.38
N GLN A 127 -3.45 -3.74 20.54
CA GLN A 127 -4.11 -4.07 21.81
C GLN A 127 -5.21 -3.06 22.17
N GLN A 128 -4.98 -1.77 21.89
CA GLN A 128 -5.92 -0.70 22.21
C GLN A 128 -6.97 -0.47 21.12
N GLY A 129 -6.56 -0.55 19.85
CA GLY A 129 -7.38 -0.24 18.69
C GLY A 129 -8.01 -1.46 18.00
N GLY A 130 -7.63 -2.67 18.38
CA GLY A 130 -8.02 -3.91 17.72
C GLY A 130 -7.13 -4.28 16.52
N PRO A 131 -7.36 -5.45 15.90
CA PRO A 131 -6.59 -5.92 14.76
C PRO A 131 -6.77 -5.00 13.55
N LEU A 132 -5.68 -4.78 12.80
CA LEU A 132 -5.72 -4.03 11.55
C LEU A 132 -6.40 -4.86 10.45
N ASN A 133 -7.71 -4.66 10.29
CA ASN A 133 -8.48 -5.33 9.24
C ASN A 133 -8.47 -4.50 7.95
N ILE A 134 -7.51 -4.77 7.07
CA ILE A 134 -7.50 -4.15 5.73
C ILE A 134 -8.48 -4.88 4.80
N LEU A 135 -9.35 -4.12 4.14
CA LEU A 135 -10.27 -4.66 3.14
C LEU A 135 -9.49 -5.22 1.94
N GLY A 136 -9.60 -6.55 1.78
CA GLY A 136 -9.22 -7.30 0.57
C GLY A 136 -10.22 -7.13 -0.56
#